data_AF-A0AA97HNE7-F1
#
_entry.id   AF-A0AA97HNE7-F1
#
_cell.length_a   1.000
_cell.length_b   1.000
_cell.length_c   1.000
_cell.angle_alpha   90.00
_cell.angle_beta   90.00
_cell.angle_gamma   90.00
#
_symmetry.space_group_name_H-M   'P 1'
#
loop_
_entity.id
_entity.type
_entity.pdbx_description
1 polymer ?
#
loop_
_entity_poly.entity_id
_entity_poly.type
_entity_poly.pdbx_seq_one_letter_code
_entity_poly.pdbx_strand_id
1 'polypeptide(L)'
;MVSSAVRSLTPWLQPGSAGLPGATASTLGSTLCRMAPLAIERSALGQVPAVAAAVRQLVGQSMTLRSPTGGWPADLLQTPENLAPYLSEETWDLLNALDTAAASATATAPCILVAIPDLVPHLLWMLASGGYEIMRLIEGVQARIYSPEAKGSVHIVRLVPVLTLTVEAASYALDLVTQTDPGPPLYLPQATEIRLLENDLDSQPMLCSDLLGQVAELLTYTQPGLATLLEEGCAIEALRPFQPWQRGTLRLHLHLAEMEPQGHPQPYHDPGDAIPNALYLPPGGQQSAGGTATGFTLDDFASTLIEGPDDATTGVLGDWLTFTDEAWIQTFLSTCAQQVLTQHLAQLLPTPDKEIEPTSDRLRLGEVACNRITYVATDLVQGSNGLFKHTFVHEPVLVADLWPRLRWYLAQSSERVMQLMGGVPAQVLPPGLSWQQGSLYLRPLMRLSTSHHSWLVDLSRGRLLPTSPQALSPEAAVDIADAPWVAPLTIAELTTLVDQALTAYTPALAALRQGTPIHLHRLDAEAGCQPGQLTLDWCFTLQTNF
;
A
#
# COMPACT_ATOMS: atom_id res chain seq x y z
N MET A 1 6.79 -5.96 -0.84
CA MET A 1 5.82 -6.23 -1.92
C MET A 1 6.30 -5.86 -3.32
N VAL A 2 7.46 -5.20 -3.46
CA VAL A 2 8.15 -5.09 -4.74
C VAL A 2 8.71 -6.45 -5.17
N SER A 3 9.27 -7.26 -4.26
CA SER A 3 9.95 -8.52 -4.62
C SER A 3 9.08 -9.74 -4.99
N SER A 4 7.74 -9.77 -4.83
CA SER A 4 6.93 -10.88 -5.39
C SER A 4 6.51 -10.60 -6.84
N ALA A 5 6.06 -9.37 -7.12
CA ALA A 5 5.80 -8.90 -8.48
C ALA A 5 7.12 -8.79 -9.29
N VAL A 6 8.21 -8.33 -8.65
CA VAL A 6 9.56 -8.36 -9.25
C VAL A 6 10.08 -9.79 -9.40
N ARG A 7 9.66 -10.77 -8.57
CA ARG A 7 10.07 -12.18 -8.76
C ARG A 7 9.27 -12.92 -9.84
N SER A 8 8.01 -12.60 -10.07
CA SER A 8 7.31 -13.05 -11.28
C SER A 8 7.87 -12.42 -12.56
N LEU A 9 8.69 -11.37 -12.44
CA LEU A 9 9.42 -10.72 -13.54
C LEU A 9 10.89 -11.20 -13.68
N THR A 10 11.41 -12.02 -12.75
CA THR A 10 12.79 -12.55 -12.86
C THR A 10 13.11 -13.45 -14.07
N PRO A 11 12.17 -14.05 -14.83
CA PRO A 11 12.57 -14.75 -16.05
C PRO A 11 13.15 -13.83 -17.14
N TRP A 12 13.00 -12.50 -16.99
CA TRP A 12 13.38 -11.50 -18.00
C TRP A 12 14.74 -10.84 -17.75
N LEU A 13 15.43 -11.20 -16.67
CA LEU A 13 16.78 -10.74 -16.41
C LEU A 13 17.78 -11.74 -16.98
N GLN A 14 18.22 -11.54 -18.22
CA GLN A 14 19.51 -12.10 -18.63
C GLN A 14 20.63 -11.34 -17.91
N PRO A 15 21.48 -12.00 -17.11
CA PRO A 15 22.70 -11.40 -16.60
C PRO A 15 23.70 -11.34 -17.76
N GLY A 16 23.55 -10.36 -18.65
CA GLY A 16 24.30 -10.35 -19.91
C GLY A 16 24.48 -9.01 -20.62
N SER A 17 23.91 -7.91 -20.13
CA SER A 17 24.15 -6.58 -20.71
C SER A 17 25.02 -5.71 -19.79
N ALA A 18 26.28 -6.12 -19.66
CA ALA A 18 27.34 -5.23 -19.23
C ALA A 18 27.42 -4.03 -20.19
N GLY A 19 27.02 -2.85 -19.69
CA GLY A 19 27.50 -1.53 -20.07
C GLY A 19 27.61 -1.20 -21.55
N LEU A 20 26.50 -0.76 -22.16
CA LEU A 20 26.60 0.29 -23.15
C LEU A 20 26.70 1.65 -22.41
N PRO A 21 27.70 2.50 -22.72
CA PRO A 21 27.70 3.87 -22.23
C PRO A 21 26.48 4.60 -22.83
N GLY A 22 25.45 4.80 -22.02
CA GLY A 22 24.20 5.46 -22.46
C GLY A 22 22.92 5.07 -21.71
N ALA A 23 22.91 3.99 -20.93
CA ALA A 23 21.73 3.63 -20.12
C ALA A 23 21.56 4.60 -18.95
N THR A 24 20.39 5.23 -18.84
CA THR A 24 20.13 6.24 -17.81
C THR A 24 19.97 5.63 -16.43
N ALA A 25 19.38 4.44 -16.36
CA ALA A 25 19.17 3.67 -15.13
C ALA A 25 20.48 3.22 -14.47
N SER A 26 21.49 2.81 -15.25
CA SER A 26 22.79 2.41 -14.68
C SER A 26 23.54 3.60 -14.05
N THR A 27 23.40 4.78 -14.65
CA THR A 27 23.94 6.02 -14.10
C THR A 27 23.24 6.37 -12.79
N LEU A 28 21.90 6.28 -12.74
CA LEU A 28 21.15 6.51 -11.51
C LEU A 28 21.47 5.47 -10.42
N GLY A 29 21.65 4.21 -10.80
CA GLY A 29 21.99 3.12 -9.88
C GLY A 29 23.34 3.30 -9.15
N SER A 30 24.16 4.27 -9.57
CA SER A 30 25.46 4.59 -8.96
C SER A 30 25.59 6.07 -8.58
N THR A 31 24.48 6.81 -8.57
CA THR A 31 24.45 8.23 -8.21
C THR A 31 24.15 8.43 -6.73
N LEU A 32 24.90 9.33 -6.09
CA LEU A 32 24.62 9.82 -4.74
C LEU A 32 23.99 11.20 -4.79
N CYS A 33 23.04 11.45 -3.91
CA CYS A 33 22.33 12.72 -3.80
C CYS A 33 22.59 13.34 -2.42
N ARG A 34 22.90 14.63 -2.40
CA ARG A 34 22.76 15.48 -1.22
C ARG A 34 21.45 16.24 -1.36
N MET A 35 20.53 16.00 -0.45
CA MET A 35 19.22 16.63 -0.47
C MET A 35 18.73 16.92 0.94
N ALA A 36 17.77 17.84 1.06
CA ALA A 36 16.97 17.92 2.27
C ALA A 36 16.34 16.54 2.49
N PRO A 37 16.21 16.07 3.76
CA PRO A 37 15.44 14.87 4.01
C PRO A 37 14.07 15.10 3.39
N LEU A 38 13.74 14.26 2.41
CA LEU A 38 12.35 14.09 2.04
C LEU A 38 11.63 13.77 3.36
N ALA A 39 10.42 14.28 3.56
CA ALA A 39 9.61 13.93 4.73
C ALA A 39 9.09 12.47 4.59
N ILE A 40 10.01 11.54 4.36
CA ILE A 40 9.82 10.10 4.15
C ILE A 40 9.48 9.45 5.49
N GLU A 41 10.13 9.92 6.55
CA GLU A 41 9.85 9.44 7.89
C GLU A 41 8.56 10.07 8.41
N ARG A 42 7.67 9.23 8.96
CA ARG A 42 6.47 9.68 9.66
C ARG A 42 6.87 10.71 10.70
N SER A 43 6.15 11.83 10.73
CA SER A 43 6.50 12.95 11.61
C SER A 43 6.65 12.50 13.06
N ALA A 44 7.85 12.64 13.63
CA ALA A 44 8.13 12.34 15.03
C ALA A 44 7.27 13.18 15.99
N LEU A 45 6.75 14.33 15.51
CA LEU A 45 5.81 15.17 16.25
C LEU A 45 4.54 14.40 16.64
N GLY A 46 4.07 13.49 15.78
CA GLY A 46 2.91 12.65 16.07
C GLY A 46 3.12 11.67 17.23
N GLN A 47 4.38 11.39 17.60
CA GLN A 47 4.71 10.55 18.75
C GLN A 47 4.83 11.35 20.06
N VAL A 48 4.88 12.69 19.99
CA VAL A 48 4.88 13.53 21.20
C VAL A 48 3.53 13.36 21.90
N PRO A 49 3.48 12.92 23.18
CA PRO A 49 2.23 12.53 23.82
C PRO A 49 1.13 13.60 23.81
N ALA A 50 1.50 14.88 23.98
CA ALA A 50 0.57 16.00 23.93
C ALA A 50 -0.02 16.20 22.53
N VAL A 51 0.81 16.13 21.48
CA VAL A 51 0.39 16.24 20.09
C VAL A 51 -0.49 15.06 19.69
N ALA A 52 -0.09 13.83 20.05
CA ALA A 52 -0.86 12.62 19.81
C ALA A 52 -2.25 12.66 20.46
N ALA A 53 -2.34 13.21 21.68
CA ALA A 53 -3.61 13.39 22.38
C ALA A 53 -4.50 14.42 21.69
N ALA A 54 -3.96 15.58 21.31
CA ALA A 54 -4.69 16.62 20.61
C ALA A 54 -5.18 16.16 19.22
N VAL A 55 -4.33 15.46 18.46
CA VAL A 55 -4.70 14.83 17.18
C VAL A 55 -5.87 13.85 17.37
N ARG A 56 -5.81 13.00 18.41
CA ARG A 56 -6.88 12.04 18.70
C ARG A 56 -8.20 12.74 19.05
N GLN A 57 -8.15 13.80 19.84
CA GLN A 57 -9.35 14.56 20.23
C GLN A 57 -9.97 15.27 19.02
N LEU A 58 -9.16 15.99 18.23
CA LEU A 58 -9.61 16.70 17.04
C LEU A 58 -10.25 15.76 16.01
N VAL A 59 -9.59 14.62 15.72
CA VAL A 59 -10.16 13.61 14.82
C VAL A 59 -11.44 13.01 15.40
N GLY A 60 -11.45 12.66 16.70
CA GLY A 60 -12.64 12.09 17.35
C GLY A 60 -13.85 13.03 17.29
N GLN A 61 -13.63 14.33 17.50
CA GLN A 61 -14.69 15.34 17.41
C GLN A 61 -15.19 15.51 15.97
N SER A 62 -14.28 15.60 14.98
CA SER A 62 -14.64 15.69 13.57
C SER A 62 -15.42 14.45 13.10
N MET A 63 -14.96 13.25 13.44
CA MET A 63 -15.63 11.98 13.12
C MET A 63 -17.04 11.92 13.74
N THR A 64 -17.21 12.44 14.96
CA THR A 64 -18.50 12.48 15.66
C THR A 64 -19.48 13.42 14.98
N LEU A 65 -19.04 14.64 14.64
CA LEU A 65 -19.85 15.63 13.95
C LEU A 65 -20.28 15.16 12.56
N ARG A 66 -19.42 14.39 11.89
CA ARG A 66 -19.67 13.90 10.53
C ARG A 66 -20.43 12.58 10.49
N SER A 67 -20.55 11.89 11.62
CA SER A 67 -21.35 10.67 11.74
C SER A 67 -22.82 10.95 11.34
N PRO A 68 -23.48 10.03 10.62
CA PRO A 68 -24.92 10.11 10.35
C PRO A 68 -25.77 10.21 11.62
N THR A 69 -25.27 9.69 12.75
CA THR A 69 -25.92 9.74 14.06
C THR A 69 -25.47 10.93 14.93
N GLY A 70 -24.52 11.74 14.45
CA GLY A 70 -23.92 12.87 15.19
C GLY A 70 -24.85 14.07 15.41
N GLY A 71 -26.06 14.04 14.83
CA GLY A 71 -27.03 15.13 14.96
C GLY A 71 -26.70 16.37 14.13
N TRP A 72 -25.82 16.26 13.13
CA TRP A 72 -25.53 17.35 12.21
C TRP A 72 -26.80 17.74 11.43
N PRO A 73 -27.11 19.06 11.31
CA PRO A 73 -28.29 19.49 10.60
C PRO A 73 -28.29 19.02 9.14
N ALA A 74 -29.36 18.31 8.73
CA ALA A 74 -29.46 17.75 7.38
C ALA A 74 -29.53 18.82 6.27
N ASP A 75 -29.87 20.06 6.63
CA ASP A 75 -29.93 21.23 5.75
C ASP A 75 -28.59 21.96 5.58
N LEU A 76 -27.57 21.61 6.39
CA LEU A 76 -26.25 22.22 6.33
C LEU A 76 -25.21 21.26 5.75
N LEU A 77 -24.58 21.65 4.66
CA LEU A 77 -23.49 20.87 4.07
C LEU A 77 -22.32 20.75 5.07
N GLN A 78 -21.78 19.55 5.24
CA GLN A 78 -20.57 19.33 6.04
C GLN A 78 -19.34 19.78 5.25
N THR A 79 -19.06 21.09 5.22
CA THR A 79 -17.83 21.64 4.64
C THR A 79 -16.83 21.99 5.75
N PRO A 80 -15.52 22.10 5.45
CA PRO A 80 -14.54 22.54 6.44
C PRO A 80 -14.94 23.85 7.15
N GLU A 81 -15.50 24.80 6.39
CA GLU A 81 -15.90 26.11 6.90
C GLU A 81 -17.08 26.03 7.87
N ASN A 82 -18.02 25.11 7.61
CA ASN A 82 -19.18 24.90 8.48
C ASN A 82 -18.80 24.11 9.75
N LEU A 83 -17.81 23.22 9.66
CA LEU A 83 -17.31 22.44 10.80
C LEU A 83 -16.33 23.22 11.69
N ALA A 84 -15.57 24.16 11.12
CA ALA A 84 -14.53 24.90 11.82
C ALA A 84 -14.97 25.53 13.16
N PRO A 85 -16.16 26.16 13.31
CA PRO A 85 -16.61 26.71 14.58
C PRO A 85 -16.81 25.66 15.70
N TYR A 86 -17.03 24.39 15.32
CA TYR A 86 -17.24 23.28 16.25
C TYR A 86 -15.94 22.51 16.55
N LEU A 87 -14.87 22.79 15.81
CA LEU A 87 -13.55 22.16 15.97
C LEU A 87 -12.50 23.14 16.49
N SER A 88 -12.84 24.42 16.65
CA SER A 88 -11.86 25.47 16.95
C SER A 88 -11.08 25.20 18.22
N GLU A 89 -11.73 24.75 19.29
CA GLU A 89 -11.05 24.46 20.57
C GLU A 89 -9.99 23.38 20.40
N GLU A 90 -10.35 22.24 19.80
CA GLU A 90 -9.44 21.14 19.50
C GLU A 90 -8.33 21.53 18.52
N THR A 91 -8.63 22.36 17.52
CA THR A 91 -7.64 22.90 16.59
C THR A 91 -6.62 23.75 17.32
N TRP A 92 -7.05 24.65 18.21
CA TRP A 92 -6.16 25.48 19.00
C TRP A 92 -5.32 24.67 19.98
N ASP A 93 -5.87 23.63 20.60
CA ASP A 93 -5.12 22.71 21.44
C ASP A 93 -4.00 22.00 20.67
N LEU A 94 -4.29 21.54 19.44
CA LEU A 94 -3.27 20.94 18.58
C LEU A 94 -2.19 21.93 18.19
N LEU A 95 -2.55 23.14 17.76
CA LEU A 95 -1.58 24.17 17.38
C LEU A 95 -0.70 24.59 18.56
N ASN A 96 -1.26 24.74 19.76
CA ASN A 96 -0.51 25.04 20.98
C ASN A 96 0.45 23.91 21.36
N ALA A 97 0.02 22.64 21.23
CA ALA A 97 0.88 21.49 21.47
C ALA A 97 2.04 21.41 20.47
N LEU A 98 1.78 21.74 19.20
CA LEU A 98 2.80 21.83 18.15
C LEU A 98 3.81 22.94 18.41
N ASP A 99 3.36 24.13 18.80
CA ASP A 99 4.26 25.25 19.16
C ASP A 99 5.17 24.88 20.33
N THR A 100 4.62 24.21 21.34
CA THR A 100 5.39 23.74 22.51
C THR A 100 6.42 22.68 22.11
N ALA A 101 6.04 21.74 21.24
CA ALA A 101 6.93 20.71 20.72
C ALA A 101 8.05 21.32 19.85
N ALA A 102 7.72 22.30 19.00
CA ALA A 102 8.67 22.98 18.13
C ALA A 102 9.68 23.83 18.92
N ALA A 103 9.25 24.52 19.97
CA ALA A 103 10.15 25.25 20.87
C ALA A 103 11.19 24.33 21.55
N SER A 104 10.85 23.05 21.71
CA SER A 104 11.75 22.02 22.25
C SER A 104 12.63 21.37 21.18
N ALA A 105 12.28 21.52 19.90
CA ALA A 105 12.97 20.93 18.76
C ALA A 105 13.97 21.92 18.14
N THR A 106 15.17 22.01 18.72
CA THR A 106 16.29 22.71 18.08
C THR A 106 16.88 21.84 16.97
N ALA A 107 16.42 21.98 15.71
CA ALA A 107 17.14 21.35 14.60
C ALA A 107 16.87 22.01 13.25
N THR A 108 17.91 22.62 12.68
CA THR A 108 18.09 22.68 11.23
C THR A 108 18.18 21.25 10.71
N ALA A 109 17.24 20.83 9.85
CA ALA A 109 17.30 19.51 9.24
C ALA A 109 18.61 19.39 8.43
N PRO A 110 19.52 18.46 8.78
CA PRO A 110 20.78 18.32 8.06
C PRO A 110 20.49 17.78 6.64
N CYS A 111 21.21 18.28 5.65
CA CYS A 111 21.24 17.64 4.34
C CYS A 111 21.73 16.20 4.50
N ILE A 112 20.97 15.25 3.98
CA ILE A 112 21.33 13.83 4.00
C ILE A 112 22.07 13.47 2.72
N LEU A 113 23.01 12.54 2.84
CA LEU A 113 23.66 11.89 1.71
C LEU A 113 23.00 10.53 1.51
N VAL A 114 22.38 10.31 0.35
CA VAL A 114 21.62 9.10 0.06
C VAL A 114 21.91 8.60 -1.36
N ALA A 115 22.04 7.28 -1.54
CA ALA A 115 22.15 6.71 -2.87
C ALA A 115 20.75 6.60 -3.51
N ILE A 116 20.64 6.84 -4.81
CA ILE A 116 19.35 6.69 -5.51
C ILE A 116 18.76 5.28 -5.34
N PRO A 117 19.52 4.17 -5.42
CA PRO A 117 19.01 2.84 -5.12
C PRO A 117 18.35 2.72 -3.75
N ASP A 118 18.89 3.40 -2.73
CA ASP A 118 18.35 3.36 -1.37
C ASP A 118 17.00 4.12 -1.29
N LEU A 119 16.78 5.12 -2.16
CA LEU A 119 15.50 5.83 -2.25
C LEU A 119 14.39 5.00 -2.90
N VAL A 120 14.72 4.08 -3.81
CA VAL A 120 13.71 3.29 -4.56
C VAL A 120 12.70 2.58 -3.66
N PRO A 121 13.09 1.75 -2.67
CA PRO A 121 12.13 1.06 -1.82
C PRO A 121 11.29 2.04 -0.97
N HIS A 122 11.88 3.15 -0.52
CA HIS A 122 11.20 4.19 0.24
C HIS A 122 10.15 4.91 -0.60
N LEU A 123 10.49 5.32 -1.82
CA LEU A 123 9.56 5.98 -2.75
C LEU A 123 8.41 5.06 -3.12
N LEU A 124 8.69 3.79 -3.43
CA LEU A 124 7.67 2.79 -3.71
C LEU A 124 6.77 2.53 -2.50
N TRP A 125 7.33 2.52 -1.29
CA TRP A 125 6.54 2.42 -0.07
C TRP A 125 5.64 3.63 0.13
N MET A 126 6.15 4.86 -0.03
CA MET A 126 5.32 6.06 0.10
C MET A 126 4.17 6.04 -0.92
N LEU A 127 4.46 5.72 -2.18
CA LEU A 127 3.43 5.57 -3.21
C LEU A 127 2.38 4.51 -2.83
N ALA A 128 2.83 3.30 -2.50
CA ALA A 128 1.93 2.20 -2.15
C ALA A 128 1.14 2.45 -0.85
N SER A 129 1.72 3.16 0.12
CA SER A 129 1.07 3.48 1.40
C SER A 129 0.11 4.67 1.32
N GLY A 130 0.14 5.43 0.22
CA GLY A 130 -0.75 6.56 -0.01
C GLY A 130 -2.21 6.17 -0.29
N GLY A 131 -2.46 4.94 -0.73
CA GLY A 131 -3.81 4.42 -0.95
C GLY A 131 -3.82 2.96 -1.42
N TYR A 132 -4.89 2.23 -1.12
CA TYR A 132 -5.05 0.84 -1.54
C TYR A 132 -5.13 0.72 -3.06
N GLU A 133 -5.88 1.61 -3.70
CA GLU A 133 -6.08 1.71 -5.13
C GLU A 133 -4.77 2.02 -5.85
N ILE A 134 -3.92 2.84 -5.24
CA ILE A 134 -2.59 3.17 -5.77
C ILE A 134 -1.69 1.92 -5.72
N MET A 135 -1.68 1.20 -4.60
CA MET A 135 -0.96 -0.07 -4.50
C MET A 135 -1.46 -1.07 -5.56
N ARG A 136 -2.78 -1.22 -5.73
CA ARG A 136 -3.37 -2.07 -6.78
C ARG A 136 -2.91 -1.65 -8.16
N LEU A 137 -2.96 -0.37 -8.48
CA LEU A 137 -2.47 0.16 -9.75
C LEU A 137 -0.98 -0.13 -9.96
N ILE A 138 -0.14 -0.02 -8.93
CA ILE A 138 1.29 -0.40 -9.02
C ILE A 138 1.46 -1.90 -9.31
N GLU A 139 0.65 -2.75 -8.69
CA GLU A 139 0.66 -4.21 -8.92
C GLU A 139 0.10 -4.58 -10.31
N GLY A 140 -0.78 -3.75 -10.87
CA GLY A 140 -1.47 -3.94 -12.12
C GLY A 140 -2.92 -4.36 -11.91
N VAL A 141 -3.84 -3.69 -12.60
CA VAL A 141 -5.29 -3.93 -12.53
C VAL A 141 -5.87 -4.20 -13.90
N GLN A 142 -6.97 -4.96 -13.95
CA GLN A 142 -7.68 -5.11 -15.21
C GLN A 142 -8.43 -3.83 -15.55
N ALA A 143 -8.25 -3.34 -16.78
CA ALA A 143 -8.95 -2.18 -17.29
C ALA A 143 -9.35 -2.39 -18.74
N ARG A 144 -10.49 -1.82 -19.12
CA ARG A 144 -10.88 -1.68 -20.52
C ARG A 144 -10.32 -0.37 -21.05
N ILE A 145 -9.48 -0.44 -22.06
CA ILE A 145 -8.87 0.71 -22.72
C ILE A 145 -9.62 0.98 -24.02
N TYR A 146 -10.15 2.19 -24.18
CA TYR A 146 -10.79 2.64 -25.40
C TYR A 146 -9.80 3.45 -26.23
N SER A 147 -9.42 2.89 -27.37
CA SER A 147 -8.64 3.61 -28.38
C SER A 147 -9.58 4.14 -29.48
N PRO A 148 -9.16 5.15 -30.26
CA PRO A 148 -9.98 5.69 -31.35
C PRO A 148 -10.40 4.63 -32.39
N GLU A 149 -9.66 3.52 -32.48
CA GLU A 149 -9.83 2.49 -33.50
C GLU A 149 -10.53 1.21 -32.98
N ALA A 150 -10.63 0.99 -31.66
CA ALA A 150 -11.15 -0.24 -31.07
C ALA A 150 -12.28 -0.01 -30.04
N LYS A 151 -13.24 -0.95 -29.98
CA LYS A 151 -14.42 -0.90 -29.09
C LYS A 151 -14.14 -1.18 -27.60
N GLY A 152 -12.92 -0.90 -27.14
CA GLY A 152 -12.49 -1.18 -25.77
C GLY A 152 -11.95 -2.61 -25.62
N SER A 153 -10.64 -2.76 -25.52
CA SER A 153 -9.99 -4.06 -25.21
C SER A 153 -9.66 -4.14 -23.73
N VAL A 154 -9.77 -5.34 -23.16
CA VAL A 154 -9.41 -5.59 -21.75
C VAL A 154 -7.92 -5.89 -21.68
N HIS A 155 -7.23 -5.16 -20.82
CA HIS A 155 -5.79 -5.21 -20.63
C HIS A 155 -5.44 -5.12 -19.15
N ILE A 156 -4.21 -5.50 -18.80
CA ILE A 156 -3.66 -5.20 -17.48
C ILE A 156 -2.97 -3.84 -17.58
N VAL A 157 -3.38 -2.89 -16.75
CA VAL A 157 -2.81 -1.55 -16.69
C VAL A 157 -2.12 -1.37 -15.36
N ARG A 158 -0.89 -0.85 -15.38
CA ARG A 158 -0.13 -0.55 -14.16
C ARG A 158 0.26 0.93 -14.05
N LEU A 159 0.35 1.42 -12.82
CA LEU A 159 1.02 2.68 -12.49
C LEU A 159 2.53 2.47 -12.55
N VAL A 160 3.19 3.26 -13.38
CA VAL A 160 4.64 3.26 -13.58
C VAL A 160 5.21 4.56 -13.00
N PRO A 161 5.69 4.54 -11.76
CA PRO A 161 6.43 5.66 -11.19
C PRO A 161 7.85 5.73 -11.76
N VAL A 162 8.17 6.84 -12.42
CA VAL A 162 9.46 7.09 -13.06
C VAL A 162 10.18 8.22 -12.32
N LEU A 163 11.33 7.91 -11.74
CA LEU A 163 12.20 8.90 -11.10
C LEU A 163 13.14 9.50 -12.15
N THR A 164 13.10 10.81 -12.32
CA THR A 164 13.97 11.54 -13.25
C THR A 164 14.91 12.47 -12.51
N LEU A 165 16.19 12.44 -12.89
CA LEU A 165 17.21 13.37 -12.47
C LEU A 165 17.62 14.25 -13.64
N THR A 166 17.39 15.55 -13.53
CA THR A 166 17.88 16.54 -14.49
C THR A 166 19.10 17.25 -13.92
N VAL A 167 20.24 17.16 -14.62
CA VAL A 167 21.48 17.87 -14.28
C VAL A 167 21.96 18.60 -15.53
N GLU A 168 22.00 19.93 -15.45
CA GLU A 168 22.29 20.81 -16.59
C GLU A 168 21.34 20.51 -17.78
N ALA A 169 21.86 20.00 -18.90
CA ALA A 169 21.08 19.62 -20.09
C ALA A 169 20.80 18.11 -20.19
N ALA A 170 21.31 17.31 -19.26
CA ALA A 170 21.14 15.86 -19.26
C ALA A 170 19.96 15.46 -18.36
N SER A 171 19.14 14.52 -18.83
CA SER A 171 18.06 13.91 -18.06
C SER A 171 18.28 12.40 -17.98
N TYR A 172 18.18 11.87 -16.77
CA TYR A 172 18.29 10.45 -16.48
C TYR A 172 16.96 9.97 -15.91
N ALA A 173 16.52 8.76 -16.26
CA ALA A 173 15.24 8.25 -15.78
C ALA A 173 15.36 6.80 -15.30
N LEU A 174 14.55 6.46 -14.30
CA LEU A 174 14.49 5.12 -13.71
C LEU A 174 13.03 4.76 -13.47
N ASP A 175 12.53 3.71 -14.11
CA ASP A 175 11.29 3.07 -13.68
C ASP A 175 11.56 2.44 -12.31
N LEU A 176 10.88 2.92 -11.27
CA LEU A 176 11.14 2.46 -9.90
C LEU A 176 10.76 0.99 -9.70
N VAL A 177 9.77 0.48 -10.45
CA VAL A 177 9.26 -0.88 -10.31
C VAL A 177 10.19 -1.88 -10.99
N THR A 178 10.62 -1.60 -12.22
CA THR A 178 11.50 -2.50 -12.99
C THR A 178 12.99 -2.24 -12.72
N GLN A 179 13.32 -1.06 -12.18
CA GLN A 179 14.70 -0.57 -12.02
C GLN A 179 15.49 -0.52 -13.33
N THR A 180 14.78 -0.30 -14.44
CA THR A 180 15.37 -0.17 -15.79
C THR A 180 15.09 1.21 -16.36
N ASP A 181 15.68 1.49 -17.53
CA ASP A 181 15.28 2.65 -18.31
C ASP A 181 13.77 2.58 -18.61
N PRO A 182 13.02 3.68 -18.42
CA PRO A 182 11.60 3.70 -18.77
C PRO A 182 11.44 3.45 -20.26
N GLY A 183 10.72 2.40 -20.62
CA GLY A 183 10.38 2.11 -22.01
C GLY A 183 9.16 2.93 -22.44
N PRO A 184 9.28 3.94 -23.32
CA PRO A 184 8.15 4.72 -23.79
C PRO A 184 7.10 4.00 -24.67
N PRO A 185 7.29 2.81 -25.30
CA PRO A 185 6.27 2.31 -26.22
C PRO A 185 5.00 1.77 -25.53
N LEU A 186 4.98 1.64 -24.20
CA LEU A 186 3.85 1.03 -23.47
C LEU A 186 3.01 2.02 -22.65
N TYR A 187 3.39 3.31 -22.59
CA TYR A 187 2.61 4.29 -21.85
C TYR A 187 1.32 4.65 -22.57
N LEU A 188 0.22 4.64 -21.82
CA LEU A 188 -1.08 5.07 -22.31
C LEU A 188 -1.05 6.59 -22.53
N PRO A 189 -1.46 7.07 -23.72
CA PRO A 189 -1.65 8.49 -23.95
C PRO A 189 -2.60 9.10 -22.91
N GLN A 190 -2.36 10.36 -22.53
CA GLN A 190 -3.17 11.07 -21.54
C GLN A 190 -4.65 11.22 -21.93
N ALA A 191 -4.94 11.21 -23.24
CA ALA A 191 -6.29 11.28 -23.81
C ALA A 191 -6.98 9.92 -23.94
N THR A 192 -6.31 8.82 -23.58
CA THR A 192 -6.89 7.48 -23.60
C THR A 192 -7.97 7.38 -22.52
N GLU A 193 -9.16 6.90 -22.89
CA GLU A 193 -10.22 6.60 -21.94
C GLU A 193 -10.03 5.19 -21.38
N ILE A 194 -10.11 5.07 -20.07
CA ILE A 194 -9.86 3.86 -19.29
C ILE A 194 -11.06 3.61 -18.40
N ARG A 195 -11.48 2.35 -18.30
CA ARG A 195 -12.47 1.89 -17.33
C ARG A 195 -11.89 0.75 -16.51
N LEU A 196 -11.71 0.94 -15.21
CA LEU A 196 -11.24 -0.11 -14.32
C LEU A 196 -12.32 -1.20 -14.18
N LEU A 197 -11.92 -2.47 -14.18
CA LEU A 197 -12.82 -3.63 -14.18
C LEU A 197 -12.85 -4.38 -12.85
N GLU A 198 -12.16 -3.86 -11.82
CA GLU A 198 -12.14 -4.47 -10.51
C GLU A 198 -13.30 -3.94 -9.66
N ASN A 199 -14.00 -4.84 -8.96
CA ASN A 199 -15.21 -4.52 -8.18
C ASN A 199 -14.96 -3.46 -7.09
N ASP A 200 -13.70 -3.36 -6.65
CA ASP A 200 -13.22 -2.47 -5.60
C ASP A 200 -12.66 -1.14 -6.12
N LEU A 201 -12.77 -0.86 -7.41
CA LEU A 201 -12.30 0.39 -8.00
C LEU A 201 -13.45 1.09 -8.73
N ASP A 202 -13.33 2.40 -8.92
CA ASP A 202 -14.33 3.13 -9.69
C ASP A 202 -14.38 2.59 -11.13
N SER A 203 -15.52 1.98 -11.46
CA SER A 203 -15.77 1.40 -12.78
C SER A 203 -16.34 2.41 -13.76
N GLN A 204 -16.40 3.70 -13.42
CA GLN A 204 -16.74 4.75 -14.38
C GLN A 204 -15.59 4.93 -15.40
N PRO A 205 -15.91 5.10 -16.69
CA PRO A 205 -14.93 5.50 -17.68
C PRO A 205 -14.37 6.90 -17.37
N MET A 206 -13.05 7.06 -17.47
CA MET A 206 -12.37 8.34 -17.26
C MET A 206 -11.12 8.45 -18.14
N LEU A 207 -10.60 9.67 -18.34
CA LEU A 207 -9.35 9.85 -19.07
C LEU A 207 -8.16 9.40 -18.22
N CYS A 208 -7.13 8.86 -18.87
CA CYS A 208 -5.85 8.52 -18.25
C CYS A 208 -5.25 9.71 -17.49
N SER A 209 -5.35 10.91 -18.04
CA SER A 209 -4.92 12.15 -17.38
C SER A 209 -5.71 12.47 -16.11
N ASP A 210 -7.03 12.29 -16.14
CA ASP A 210 -7.88 12.52 -14.96
C ASP A 210 -7.54 11.52 -13.84
N LEU A 211 -7.33 10.25 -14.20
CA LEU A 211 -6.94 9.22 -13.23
C LEU A 211 -5.57 9.51 -12.62
N LEU A 212 -4.59 9.88 -13.44
CA LEU A 212 -3.26 10.28 -12.96
C LEU A 212 -3.31 11.54 -12.09
N GLY A 213 -4.17 12.51 -12.45
CA GLY A 213 -4.41 13.72 -11.66
C GLY A 213 -4.99 13.40 -10.28
N GLN A 214 -6.01 12.53 -10.23
CA GLN A 214 -6.60 12.06 -8.97
C GLN A 214 -5.59 11.30 -8.12
N VAL A 215 -4.79 10.40 -8.71
CA VAL A 215 -3.73 9.67 -8.00
C VAL A 215 -2.68 10.63 -7.45
N ALA A 216 -2.24 11.62 -8.23
CA ALA A 216 -1.26 12.61 -7.78
C ALA A 216 -1.79 13.48 -6.65
N GLU A 217 -3.02 13.98 -6.76
CA GLU A 217 -3.69 14.75 -5.70
C GLU A 217 -3.80 13.93 -4.41
N LEU A 218 -4.19 12.66 -4.55
CA LEU A 218 -4.31 11.76 -3.41
C LEU A 218 -2.97 11.51 -2.72
N LEU A 219 -1.90 11.30 -3.49
CA LEU A 219 -0.54 11.11 -2.97
C LEU A 219 0.00 12.37 -2.30
N THR A 220 -0.16 13.54 -2.91
CA THR A 220 0.24 14.82 -2.31
C THR A 220 -0.48 15.04 -0.97
N TYR A 221 -1.71 14.56 -0.86
CA TYR A 221 -2.47 14.65 0.37
C TYR A 221 -2.05 13.59 1.41
N THR A 222 -2.07 12.30 1.10
CA THR A 222 -1.75 11.26 2.10
C THR A 222 -0.27 11.13 2.40
N GLN A 223 0.58 11.58 1.50
CA GLN A 223 2.05 11.55 1.57
C GLN A 223 2.62 12.92 1.19
N PRO A 224 2.43 13.95 2.04
CA PRO A 224 2.90 15.31 1.75
C PRO A 224 4.41 15.40 1.47
N GLY A 225 5.21 14.42 1.94
CA GLY A 225 6.63 14.29 1.61
C GLY A 225 6.92 14.03 0.12
N LEU A 226 5.94 13.53 -0.65
CA LEU A 226 6.05 13.33 -2.09
C LEU A 226 5.68 14.57 -2.92
N ALA A 227 4.97 15.54 -2.35
CA ALA A 227 4.42 16.68 -3.08
C ALA A 227 5.50 17.42 -3.91
N THR A 228 6.65 17.71 -3.28
CA THR A 228 7.75 18.39 -3.96
C THR A 228 8.35 17.57 -5.10
N LEU A 229 8.33 16.24 -5.03
CA LEU A 229 8.84 15.38 -6.10
C LEU A 229 7.85 15.25 -7.27
N LEU A 230 6.55 15.20 -6.97
CA LEU A 230 5.48 15.04 -7.96
C LEU A 230 5.19 16.33 -8.75
N GLU A 231 5.36 17.49 -8.12
CA GLU A 231 5.02 18.80 -8.70
C GLU A 231 6.24 19.49 -9.35
N GLU A 232 6.95 20.34 -8.60
CA GLU A 232 8.01 21.21 -9.12
C GLU A 232 9.38 20.51 -9.21
N GLY A 233 9.56 19.40 -8.50
CA GLY A 233 10.83 18.71 -8.32
C GLY A 233 11.62 19.17 -7.10
N CYS A 234 12.39 18.25 -6.54
CA CYS A 234 13.28 18.50 -5.41
C CYS A 234 14.67 18.92 -5.91
N ALA A 235 15.15 20.08 -5.46
CA ALA A 235 16.51 20.53 -5.74
C ALA A 235 17.54 19.69 -4.96
N ILE A 236 18.55 19.18 -5.65
CA ILE A 236 19.58 18.33 -5.07
C ILE A 236 20.98 18.71 -5.56
N GLU A 237 22.01 18.24 -4.86
CA GLU A 237 23.34 18.09 -5.45
C GLU A 237 23.58 16.61 -5.75
N ALA A 238 23.90 16.27 -6.99
CA ALA A 238 24.15 14.91 -7.45
C ALA A 238 25.65 14.68 -7.67
N LEU A 239 26.16 13.55 -7.18
CA LEU A 239 27.48 13.02 -7.49
C LEU A 239 27.30 11.80 -8.39
N ARG A 240 27.55 12.00 -9.69
CA ARG A 240 27.54 10.94 -10.70
C ARG A 240 28.93 10.29 -10.77
N PRO A 241 29.06 9.02 -11.20
CA PRO A 241 30.35 8.37 -11.36
C PRO A 241 31.31 9.22 -12.19
N PHE A 242 32.52 9.44 -11.67
CA PHE A 242 33.59 10.20 -12.32
C PHE A 242 33.28 11.67 -12.62
N GLN A 243 32.23 12.25 -12.03
CA GLN A 243 31.86 13.67 -12.17
C GLN A 243 31.98 14.38 -10.81
N PRO A 244 32.18 15.71 -10.78
CA PRO A 244 32.06 16.48 -9.54
C PRO A 244 30.60 16.58 -9.08
N TRP A 245 30.40 17.07 -7.85
CA TRP A 245 29.08 17.46 -7.37
C TRP A 245 28.45 18.51 -8.29
N GLN A 246 27.23 18.25 -8.74
CA GLN A 246 26.50 19.13 -9.64
C GLN A 246 25.10 19.38 -9.11
N ARG A 247 24.56 20.57 -9.33
CA ARG A 247 23.17 20.87 -9.00
C ARG A 247 22.24 20.16 -9.98
N GLY A 248 21.21 19.55 -9.45
CA GLY A 248 20.19 18.87 -10.23
C GLY A 248 18.81 19.03 -9.61
N THR A 249 17.82 18.54 -10.36
CA THR A 249 16.43 18.45 -9.89
C THR A 249 15.99 17.00 -10.00
N LEU A 250 15.47 16.46 -8.90
CA LEU A 250 14.88 15.13 -8.84
C LEU A 250 13.35 15.27 -8.95
N ARG A 251 12.72 14.52 -9.85
CA ARG A 251 11.26 14.54 -10.06
C ARG A 251 10.71 13.13 -10.15
N LEU A 252 9.49 12.94 -9.68
CA LEU A 252 8.75 11.69 -9.77
C LEU A 252 7.58 11.88 -10.73
N HIS A 253 7.60 11.17 -11.84
CA HIS A 253 6.54 11.17 -12.83
C HIS A 253 5.68 9.92 -12.69
N LEU A 254 4.37 10.08 -12.85
CA LEU A 254 3.41 8.98 -12.81
C LEU A 254 2.88 8.74 -14.23
N HIS A 255 2.97 7.49 -14.69
CA HIS A 255 2.44 7.06 -15.98
C HIS A 255 1.54 5.84 -15.79
N LEU A 256 0.60 5.60 -16.71
CA LEU A 256 -0.06 4.30 -16.82
C LEU A 256 0.51 3.56 -18.02
N ALA A 257 0.81 2.29 -17.84
CA ALA A 257 1.32 1.43 -18.91
C ALA A 257 0.41 0.23 -19.14
N GLU A 258 0.18 -0.10 -20.41
CA GLU A 258 -0.38 -1.38 -20.81
C GLU A 258 0.67 -2.48 -20.61
N MET A 259 0.28 -3.56 -19.94
CA MET A 259 1.09 -4.76 -19.82
C MET A 259 0.61 -5.76 -20.87
N GLU A 260 1.55 -6.38 -21.60
CA GLU A 260 1.18 -7.42 -22.57
C GLU A 260 0.33 -8.50 -21.87
N PRO A 261 -0.83 -8.87 -22.43
CA PRO A 261 -1.67 -9.90 -21.85
C PRO A 261 -0.88 -11.20 -21.79
N GLN A 262 -0.67 -11.72 -20.58
CA GLN A 262 -0.10 -13.04 -20.37
C GLN A 262 -1.09 -14.07 -20.92
N GLY A 263 -0.87 -14.50 -22.16
CA GLY A 263 -1.69 -15.50 -22.83
C GLY A 263 -2.80 -14.87 -23.67
N HIS A 264 -2.92 -15.32 -24.92
CA HIS A 264 -4.04 -14.98 -25.77
C HIS A 264 -5.35 -15.37 -25.06
N PRO A 265 -6.33 -14.46 -24.91
CA PRO A 265 -7.67 -14.89 -24.60
C PRO A 265 -8.10 -15.82 -25.74
N GLN A 266 -8.38 -17.08 -25.42
CA GLN A 266 -9.09 -17.94 -26.33
C GLN A 266 -10.35 -17.17 -26.77
N PRO A 267 -10.61 -17.02 -28.08
CA PRO A 267 -11.79 -16.31 -28.52
C PRO A 267 -13.00 -16.99 -27.89
N TYR A 268 -13.79 -16.20 -27.16
CA TYR A 268 -15.11 -16.58 -26.67
C TYR A 268 -15.87 -17.20 -27.86
N HIS A 269 -16.05 -18.52 -27.82
CA HIS A 269 -17.06 -19.15 -28.65
C HIS A 269 -18.43 -18.69 -28.13
N ASP A 270 -19.30 -18.32 -29.07
CA ASP A 270 -20.68 -17.89 -28.86
C ASP A 270 -21.40 -18.66 -27.73
N PRO A 271 -22.25 -18.00 -26.93
CA PRO A 271 -23.02 -18.62 -25.83
C PRO A 271 -24.22 -19.45 -26.36
N GLY A 272 -24.04 -20.16 -27.48
CA GLY A 272 -25.11 -20.80 -28.24
C GLY A 272 -25.34 -22.29 -27.99
N ASP A 273 -24.37 -23.05 -27.47
CA ASP A 273 -24.50 -24.51 -27.34
C ASP A 273 -23.98 -25.02 -25.99
N ALA A 274 -24.74 -24.74 -24.93
CA ALA A 274 -24.66 -25.48 -23.68
C ALA A 274 -25.70 -26.62 -23.69
N ILE A 275 -25.25 -27.85 -23.91
CA ILE A 275 -25.96 -29.06 -23.44
C ILE A 275 -24.98 -29.84 -22.55
N PRO A 276 -25.38 -30.21 -21.32
CA PRO A 276 -24.53 -30.94 -20.40
C PRO A 276 -24.56 -32.43 -20.74
N ASN A 277 -23.43 -32.98 -21.18
CA ASN A 277 -23.22 -34.44 -21.16
C ASN A 277 -22.10 -34.77 -20.19
N ALA A 278 -22.50 -35.05 -18.96
CA ALA A 278 -21.70 -35.81 -18.01
C ALA A 278 -21.58 -37.26 -18.53
N LEU A 279 -20.42 -37.65 -19.07
CA LEU A 279 -20.06 -39.05 -19.29
C LEU A 279 -18.54 -39.24 -19.13
N TYR A 280 -18.19 -39.94 -18.05
CA TYR A 280 -17.00 -40.75 -17.79
C TYR A 280 -15.85 -40.72 -18.81
N LEU A 281 -14.63 -40.45 -18.34
CA LEU A 281 -13.40 -40.96 -18.94
C LEU A 281 -12.47 -41.61 -17.87
N PRO A 282 -11.65 -42.60 -18.27
CA PRO A 282 -11.09 -43.66 -17.43
C PRO A 282 -9.75 -43.29 -16.75
N PRO A 283 -9.23 -44.11 -15.81
CA PRO A 283 -7.97 -43.79 -15.14
C PRO A 283 -6.78 -44.12 -16.05
N GLY A 284 -5.89 -43.15 -16.26
CA GLY A 284 -4.58 -43.39 -16.87
C GLY A 284 -4.11 -42.27 -17.79
N GLY A 285 -3.42 -41.27 -17.23
CA GLY A 285 -2.71 -40.25 -17.98
C GLY A 285 -1.60 -39.66 -17.11
N GLN A 286 -0.34 -39.82 -17.56
CA GLN A 286 0.87 -39.46 -16.84
C GLN A 286 0.92 -37.97 -16.47
N GLN A 287 1.23 -37.69 -15.21
CA GLN A 287 1.58 -36.36 -14.73
C GLN A 287 2.92 -35.93 -15.35
N SER A 288 2.88 -34.96 -16.26
CA SER A 288 4.07 -34.22 -16.65
C SER A 288 4.32 -33.11 -15.63
N ALA A 289 5.33 -33.32 -14.79
CA ALA A 289 5.89 -32.30 -13.91
C ALA A 289 6.60 -31.23 -14.76
N GLY A 290 6.14 -29.99 -14.66
CA GLY A 290 6.71 -28.85 -15.38
C GLY A 290 5.94 -27.55 -15.16
N GLY A 291 5.56 -27.25 -13.92
CA GLY A 291 4.90 -26.00 -13.57
C GLY A 291 5.91 -24.86 -13.44
N THR A 292 6.06 -24.07 -14.49
CA THR A 292 6.61 -22.71 -14.36
C THR A 292 5.56 -21.84 -13.68
N ALA A 293 6.00 -20.93 -12.80
CA ALA A 293 5.11 -20.10 -12.00
C ALA A 293 4.30 -19.14 -12.89
N THR A 294 3.07 -19.53 -13.21
CA THR A 294 2.08 -18.69 -13.90
C THR A 294 1.44 -17.72 -12.91
N GLY A 295 1.19 -16.48 -13.36
CA GLY A 295 0.44 -15.49 -12.62
C GLY A 295 -0.99 -15.98 -12.34
N PHE A 296 -1.53 -15.61 -11.18
CA PHE A 296 -2.85 -16.00 -10.72
C PHE A 296 -3.94 -15.33 -11.57
N THR A 297 -4.75 -16.12 -12.25
CA THR A 297 -5.92 -15.66 -13.02
C THR A 297 -7.22 -15.85 -12.23
N LEU A 298 -8.30 -15.17 -12.62
CA LEU A 298 -9.64 -15.40 -12.04
C LEU A 298 -10.12 -16.86 -12.28
N ASP A 299 -9.60 -17.52 -13.31
CA ASP A 299 -9.84 -18.93 -13.60
C ASP A 299 -9.04 -19.87 -12.67
N ASP A 300 -7.85 -19.45 -12.20
CA ASP A 300 -7.14 -20.13 -11.11
C ASP A 300 -7.91 -19.99 -9.78
N PHE A 301 -8.53 -18.83 -9.53
CA PHE A 301 -9.43 -18.64 -8.39
C PHE A 301 -10.69 -19.52 -8.52
N ALA A 302 -11.31 -19.56 -9.69
CA ALA A 302 -12.47 -20.41 -9.96
C ALA A 302 -12.15 -21.91 -9.84
N SER A 303 -10.95 -22.33 -10.23
CA SER A 303 -10.51 -23.73 -10.07
C SER A 303 -10.26 -24.10 -8.60
N THR A 304 -9.77 -23.17 -7.76
CA THR A 304 -9.73 -23.37 -6.29
C THR A 304 -11.11 -23.39 -5.61
N LEU A 305 -12.15 -22.91 -6.29
CA LEU A 305 -13.54 -22.98 -5.81
C LEU A 305 -14.23 -24.30 -6.19
N ILE A 306 -13.68 -25.09 -7.12
CA ILE A 306 -14.35 -26.24 -7.75
C ILE A 306 -13.75 -27.61 -7.31
N GLU A 307 -12.69 -27.65 -6.51
CA GLU A 307 -12.10 -28.93 -6.09
C GLU A 307 -12.94 -29.65 -5.02
N GLY A 308 -13.74 -30.62 -5.48
CA GLY A 308 -14.22 -31.79 -4.72
C GLY A 308 -15.40 -31.54 -3.76
N PRO A 309 -16.53 -32.28 -3.87
CA PRO A 309 -17.61 -32.21 -2.88
C PRO A 309 -17.23 -32.70 -1.47
N ASP A 310 -16.03 -33.26 -1.31
CA ASP A 310 -15.52 -33.84 -0.05
C ASP A 310 -14.34 -33.08 0.56
N ASP A 311 -13.86 -31.98 -0.04
CA ASP A 311 -12.71 -31.24 0.50
C ASP A 311 -13.16 -30.06 1.38
N ALA A 312 -12.64 -30.03 2.62
CA ALA A 312 -13.00 -29.08 3.68
C ALA A 312 -12.60 -27.61 3.38
N THR A 313 -12.12 -27.33 2.18
CA THR A 313 -11.65 -26.04 1.67
C THR A 313 -12.63 -25.38 0.70
N THR A 314 -13.84 -25.92 0.51
CA THR A 314 -14.92 -25.30 -0.29
C THR A 314 -15.11 -23.84 0.14
N GLY A 315 -14.90 -22.94 -0.84
CA GLY A 315 -14.08 -21.74 -0.62
C GLY A 315 -14.76 -20.56 0.06
N VAL A 316 -14.39 -20.35 1.33
CA VAL A 316 -14.70 -19.15 2.13
C VAL A 316 -14.37 -17.83 1.43
N LEU A 317 -13.53 -17.84 0.40
CA LEU A 317 -13.19 -16.66 -0.39
C LEU A 317 -14.40 -16.07 -1.14
N GLY A 318 -15.41 -16.89 -1.47
CA GLY A 318 -16.67 -16.44 -2.03
C GLY A 318 -17.70 -15.95 -1.00
N ASP A 319 -17.43 -16.15 0.29
CA ASP A 319 -18.33 -15.72 1.36
C ASP A 319 -18.16 -14.23 1.67
N TRP A 320 -19.19 -13.63 2.24
CA TRP A 320 -19.17 -12.23 2.69
C TRP A 320 -18.97 -12.15 4.19
N LEU A 321 -18.31 -11.10 4.65
CA LEU A 321 -17.98 -10.90 6.05
C LEU A 321 -18.42 -9.52 6.51
N THR A 322 -19.03 -9.45 7.70
CA THR A 322 -19.33 -8.19 8.38
C THR A 322 -18.64 -8.16 9.74
N PHE A 323 -17.90 -7.10 10.02
CA PHE A 323 -17.37 -6.86 11.37
C PHE A 323 -18.51 -6.44 12.30
N THR A 324 -18.62 -7.08 13.46
CA THR A 324 -19.70 -6.82 14.42
C THR A 324 -19.25 -6.00 15.62
N ASP A 325 -17.94 -5.80 15.78
CA ASP A 325 -17.36 -4.94 16.80
C ASP A 325 -17.32 -3.48 16.33
N GLU A 326 -18.34 -2.71 16.70
CA GLU A 326 -18.42 -1.27 16.41
C GLU A 326 -17.23 -0.49 17.00
N ALA A 327 -16.71 -0.90 18.16
CA ALA A 327 -15.59 -0.21 18.79
C ALA A 327 -14.29 -0.43 18.00
N TRP A 328 -14.07 -1.64 17.50
CA TRP A 328 -12.96 -1.94 16.59
C TRP A 328 -13.06 -1.11 15.31
N ILE A 329 -14.24 -1.08 14.68
CA ILE A 329 -14.51 -0.28 13.47
C ILE A 329 -14.17 1.19 13.69
N GLN A 330 -14.69 1.81 14.76
CA GLN A 330 -14.45 3.22 15.04
C GLN A 330 -12.98 3.50 15.37
N THR A 331 -12.33 2.60 16.09
CA THR A 331 -10.89 2.68 16.38
C THR A 331 -10.07 2.65 15.09
N PHE A 332 -10.44 1.76 14.16
CA PHE A 332 -9.79 1.62 12.87
C PHE A 332 -9.92 2.87 12.00
N LEU A 333 -11.13 3.38 11.80
CA LEU A 333 -11.36 4.60 11.02
C LEU A 333 -10.65 5.81 11.63
N SER A 334 -10.76 5.98 12.95
CA SER A 334 -10.09 7.07 13.66
C SER A 334 -8.58 6.99 13.54
N THR A 335 -8.00 5.79 13.61
CA THR A 335 -6.55 5.57 13.42
C THR A 335 -6.11 6.00 12.03
N CYS A 336 -6.87 5.64 10.99
CA CYS A 336 -6.54 6.02 9.62
C CYS A 336 -6.57 7.55 9.43
N ALA A 337 -7.60 8.22 9.95
CA ALA A 337 -7.67 9.69 9.91
C ALA A 337 -6.55 10.37 10.71
N GLN A 338 -6.21 9.85 11.89
CA GLN A 338 -5.10 10.34 12.71
C GLN A 338 -3.76 10.22 11.99
N GLN A 339 -3.52 9.10 11.28
CA GLN A 339 -2.30 8.92 10.50
C GLN A 339 -2.18 9.99 9.42
N VAL A 340 -3.25 10.24 8.65
CA VAL A 340 -3.25 11.25 7.59
C VAL A 340 -2.98 12.64 8.18
N LEU A 341 -3.69 13.05 9.23
CA LEU A 341 -3.44 14.33 9.90
C LEU A 341 -1.99 14.43 10.44
N THR A 342 -1.46 13.33 10.98
CA THR A 342 -0.07 13.27 11.50
C THR A 342 0.97 13.56 10.42
N GLN A 343 0.73 13.17 9.17
CA GLN A 343 1.65 13.45 8.07
C GLN A 343 1.73 14.94 7.74
N HIS A 344 0.70 15.73 8.04
CA HIS A 344 0.67 17.16 7.78
C HIS A 344 1.20 18.02 8.94
N LEU A 345 1.55 17.45 10.10
CA LEU A 345 1.94 18.24 11.28
C LEU A 345 3.11 19.18 11.02
N ALA A 346 4.08 18.78 10.17
CA ALA A 346 5.20 19.63 9.80
C ALA A 346 4.79 20.86 8.98
N GLN A 347 3.70 20.78 8.20
CA GLN A 347 3.15 21.91 7.43
C GLN A 347 2.37 22.88 8.32
N LEU A 348 1.83 22.39 9.44
CA LEU A 348 1.14 23.20 10.43
C LEU A 348 2.11 23.97 11.34
N LEU A 349 3.40 23.60 11.34
CA LEU A 349 4.39 24.31 12.12
C LEU A 349 4.66 25.71 11.59
N PRO A 350 4.86 26.69 12.49
CA PRO A 350 5.25 28.03 12.09
C PRO A 350 6.61 28.03 11.36
N THR A 351 6.64 28.41 10.08
CA THR A 351 7.91 28.67 9.35
C THR A 351 8.70 29.81 10.02
N PRO A 352 9.97 29.60 10.40
CA PRO A 352 10.77 30.61 11.12
C PRO A 352 11.09 31.85 10.28
N ASP A 353 11.15 31.74 8.95
CA ASP A 353 11.63 32.81 8.07
C ASP A 353 10.62 33.92 7.73
N LYS A 354 9.37 33.84 8.22
CA LYS A 354 8.35 34.88 8.01
C LYS A 354 8.11 35.69 9.29
N GLU A 355 9.12 36.44 9.73
CA GLU A 355 9.05 37.31 10.92
C GLU A 355 8.17 38.58 10.77
N ILE A 356 7.45 38.76 9.64
CA ILE A 356 6.80 40.06 9.32
C ILE A 356 5.26 40.00 9.28
N GLU A 357 4.62 38.83 9.35
CA GLU A 357 3.14 38.79 9.39
C GLU A 357 2.60 39.02 10.81
N PRO A 358 1.51 39.82 10.97
CA PRO A 358 0.88 40.02 12.27
C PRO A 358 0.44 38.68 12.85
N THR A 359 0.76 38.45 14.13
CA THR A 359 0.52 37.19 14.85
C THR A 359 -0.92 36.68 14.75
N SER A 360 -1.90 37.57 14.61
CA SER A 360 -3.31 37.21 14.45
C SER A 360 -3.65 36.54 13.11
N ASP A 361 -3.04 36.98 12.00
CA ASP A 361 -3.37 36.46 10.66
C ASP A 361 -2.71 35.11 10.43
N ARG A 362 -1.49 34.94 10.93
CA ARG A 362 -0.77 33.66 10.90
C ARG A 362 -1.53 32.55 11.64
N LEU A 363 -2.03 32.86 12.84
CA LEU A 363 -2.78 31.90 13.63
C LEU A 363 -4.09 31.50 12.94
N ARG A 364 -4.78 32.46 12.32
CA ARG A 364 -5.98 32.18 11.51
C ARG A 364 -5.67 31.28 10.31
N LEU A 365 -4.56 31.51 9.62
CA LEU A 365 -4.13 30.65 8.51
C LEU A 365 -3.82 29.23 8.99
N GLY A 366 -3.15 29.08 10.14
CA GLY A 366 -2.90 27.78 10.76
C GLY A 366 -4.18 27.04 11.16
N GLU A 367 -5.13 27.75 11.76
CA GLU A 367 -6.45 27.20 12.12
C GLU A 367 -7.23 26.74 10.89
N VAL A 368 -7.30 27.56 9.82
CA VAL A 368 -7.97 27.20 8.57
C VAL A 368 -7.31 25.98 7.91
N ALA A 369 -5.97 25.94 7.87
CA ALA A 369 -5.24 24.81 7.31
C ALA A 369 -5.49 23.53 8.13
N CYS A 370 -5.40 23.61 9.46
CA CYS A 370 -5.64 22.48 10.36
C CYS A 370 -7.07 21.93 10.23
N ASN A 371 -8.07 22.81 10.18
CA ASN A 371 -9.46 22.42 9.97
C ASN A 371 -9.67 21.75 8.61
N ARG A 372 -9.07 22.29 7.54
CA ARG A 372 -9.15 21.70 6.20
C ARG A 372 -8.51 20.32 6.13
N ILE A 373 -7.32 20.15 6.70
CA ILE A 373 -6.64 18.86 6.76
C ILE A 373 -7.44 17.87 7.61
N THR A 374 -7.98 18.30 8.75
CA THR A 374 -8.82 17.44 9.60
C THR A 374 -10.07 16.99 8.87
N TYR A 375 -10.74 17.92 8.18
CA TYR A 375 -11.90 17.60 7.35
C TYR A 375 -11.56 16.54 6.32
N VAL A 376 -10.54 16.78 5.47
CA VAL A 376 -10.21 15.83 4.40
C VAL A 376 -9.71 14.50 4.99
N ALA A 377 -8.92 14.50 6.07
CA ALA A 377 -8.50 13.26 6.74
C ALA A 377 -9.68 12.41 7.22
N THR A 378 -10.71 13.05 7.80
CA THR A 378 -11.93 12.34 8.18
C THR A 378 -12.81 12.01 6.96
N ASP A 379 -12.80 12.81 5.90
CA ASP A 379 -13.60 12.58 4.68
C ASP A 379 -13.08 11.39 3.91
N LEU A 380 -11.77 11.20 3.92
CA LEU A 380 -11.18 10.01 3.37
C LEU A 380 -11.72 8.74 4.02
N VAL A 381 -11.99 8.72 5.32
CA VAL A 381 -12.41 7.52 6.09
C VAL A 381 -13.92 7.33 6.20
N GLN A 382 -14.71 8.40 6.21
CA GLN A 382 -16.18 8.36 6.38
C GLN A 382 -16.95 8.81 5.14
N GLY A 383 -16.29 9.48 4.19
CA GLY A 383 -16.94 10.10 3.05
C GLY A 383 -17.32 9.09 1.97
N SER A 384 -18.38 9.42 1.23
CA SER A 384 -18.81 8.63 0.07
C SER A 384 -17.80 8.65 -1.07
N ASN A 385 -16.74 9.46 -1.03
CA ASN A 385 -15.68 9.52 -2.03
C ASN A 385 -14.29 9.22 -1.43
N GLY A 386 -14.26 8.75 -0.18
CA GLY A 386 -13.01 8.53 0.51
C GLY A 386 -12.20 7.37 -0.07
N LEU A 387 -10.88 7.41 0.16
CA LEU A 387 -9.91 6.30 0.04
C LEU A 387 -10.37 4.96 0.65
N PHE A 388 -11.45 5.05 1.42
CA PHE A 388 -12.01 4.05 2.29
C PHE A 388 -13.49 3.78 1.97
N LYS A 389 -13.98 4.15 0.77
CA LYS A 389 -15.23 3.58 0.20
C LYS A 389 -15.27 2.05 0.29
N HIS A 390 -14.09 1.45 0.37
CA HIS A 390 -13.78 0.04 0.53
C HIS A 390 -13.31 -0.29 1.96
N THR A 391 -13.72 0.45 2.98
CA THR A 391 -13.47 0.05 4.37
C THR A 391 -14.37 -1.08 4.80
N PHE A 392 -13.89 -1.83 5.79
CA PHE A 392 -14.55 -2.98 6.39
C PHE A 392 -15.85 -2.67 7.15
N VAL A 393 -16.44 -1.51 6.87
CA VAL A 393 -17.27 -0.78 7.80
C VAL A 393 -18.66 -0.63 7.21
N HIS A 394 -19.64 -1.16 7.93
CA HIS A 394 -21.09 -1.11 7.68
C HIS A 394 -21.64 -1.97 6.53
N GLU A 395 -20.83 -2.39 5.56
CA GLU A 395 -21.27 -3.30 4.49
C GLU A 395 -20.57 -4.68 4.58
N PRO A 396 -21.27 -5.77 4.22
CA PRO A 396 -20.61 -7.06 4.00
C PRO A 396 -19.50 -6.91 2.96
N VAL A 397 -18.31 -7.42 3.27
CA VAL A 397 -17.15 -7.42 2.36
C VAL A 397 -16.88 -8.85 1.93
N LEU A 398 -16.71 -9.07 0.63
CA LEU A 398 -16.30 -10.37 0.11
C LEU A 398 -14.94 -10.75 0.71
N VAL A 399 -14.77 -11.99 1.18
CA VAL A 399 -13.50 -12.42 1.78
C VAL A 399 -12.34 -12.31 0.76
N ALA A 400 -12.61 -12.52 -0.52
CA ALA A 400 -11.65 -12.28 -1.62
C ALA A 400 -11.18 -10.82 -1.73
N ASP A 401 -12.00 -9.86 -1.32
CA ASP A 401 -11.70 -8.42 -1.33
C ASP A 401 -11.10 -7.95 0.01
N LEU A 402 -11.37 -8.68 1.09
CA LEU A 402 -10.86 -8.41 2.44
C LEU A 402 -9.34 -8.67 2.56
N TRP A 403 -8.87 -9.83 2.08
CA TRP A 403 -7.48 -10.23 2.24
C TRP A 403 -6.45 -9.26 1.60
N PRO A 404 -6.65 -8.71 0.37
CA PRO A 404 -5.68 -7.78 -0.21
C PRO A 404 -5.69 -6.44 0.51
N ARG A 405 -6.83 -6.01 1.06
CA ARG A 405 -6.92 -4.79 1.89
C ARG A 405 -6.16 -4.97 3.20
N LEU A 406 -6.35 -6.08 3.92
CA LEU A 406 -5.58 -6.37 5.15
C LEU A 406 -4.07 -6.45 4.88
N ARG A 407 -3.67 -7.08 3.77
CA ARG A 407 -2.28 -7.10 3.30
C ARG A 407 -1.74 -5.69 3.07
N TRP A 408 -2.51 -4.81 2.46
CA TRP A 408 -2.12 -3.43 2.24
C TRP A 408 -1.93 -2.67 3.56
N TYR A 409 -2.90 -2.70 4.47
CA TYR A 409 -2.77 -2.02 5.78
C TYR A 409 -1.57 -2.52 6.59
N LEU A 410 -1.23 -3.82 6.49
CA LEU A 410 0.00 -4.36 7.08
C LEU A 410 1.25 -3.72 6.47
N ALA A 411 1.35 -3.64 5.14
CA ALA A 411 2.52 -3.01 4.51
C ALA A 411 2.56 -1.49 4.69
N GLN A 412 1.41 -0.85 4.83
CA GLN A 412 1.30 0.58 5.10
C GLN A 412 1.92 0.92 6.46
N SER A 413 1.91 0.00 7.43
CA SER A 413 2.38 0.28 8.80
C SER A 413 3.83 0.73 8.84
N SER A 414 4.71 0.12 8.05
CA SER A 414 6.09 0.59 7.88
C SER A 414 6.72 0.01 6.63
N GLU A 415 7.73 0.71 6.11
CA GLU A 415 8.52 0.21 4.99
C GLU A 415 9.18 -1.13 5.32
N ARG A 416 9.73 -1.30 6.53
CA ARG A 416 10.33 -2.56 6.98
C ARG A 416 9.36 -3.73 6.86
N VAL A 417 8.11 -3.55 7.28
CA VAL A 417 7.06 -4.58 7.14
C VAL A 417 6.81 -4.86 5.66
N MET A 418 6.67 -3.83 4.83
CA MET A 418 6.50 -4.00 3.38
C MET A 418 7.69 -4.73 2.72
N GLN A 419 8.93 -4.42 3.09
CA GLN A 419 10.14 -5.07 2.60
C GLN A 419 10.16 -6.55 2.99
N LEU A 420 9.94 -6.86 4.28
CA LEU A 420 9.86 -8.24 4.78
C LEU A 420 8.75 -9.03 4.09
N MET A 421 7.57 -8.44 3.86
CA MET A 421 6.50 -9.08 3.08
C MET A 421 6.89 -9.30 1.61
N GLY A 422 7.78 -8.46 1.06
CA GLY A 422 8.34 -8.63 -0.27
C GLY A 422 9.37 -9.75 -0.38
N GLY A 423 10.02 -10.09 0.73
CA GLY A 423 11.22 -10.92 0.74
C GLY A 423 12.47 -10.05 0.73
N VAL A 424 13.29 -10.17 1.78
CA VAL A 424 14.61 -9.51 1.85
C VAL A 424 15.73 -10.54 1.74
N PRO A 425 16.83 -10.28 1.01
CA PRO A 425 17.99 -11.14 1.03
C PRO A 425 18.55 -11.26 2.46
N ALA A 426 18.72 -12.48 2.95
CA ALA A 426 19.19 -12.73 4.30
C ALA A 426 19.97 -14.03 4.41
N GLN A 427 20.81 -14.10 5.44
CA GLN A 427 21.33 -15.35 5.96
C GLN A 427 20.60 -15.69 7.25
N VAL A 428 20.18 -16.95 7.41
CA VAL A 428 19.51 -17.42 8.63
C VAL A 428 20.33 -18.55 9.24
N LEU A 429 20.55 -18.50 10.55
CA LEU A 429 21.19 -19.54 11.34
C LEU A 429 20.13 -20.15 12.28
N PRO A 430 19.46 -21.25 11.87
CA PRO A 430 18.60 -21.98 12.78
C PRO A 430 19.41 -22.62 13.93
N PRO A 431 18.81 -22.82 15.11
CA PRO A 431 19.49 -23.46 16.24
C PRO A 431 20.05 -24.84 15.86
N GLY A 432 21.35 -25.03 16.07
CA GLY A 432 22.05 -26.30 15.80
C GLY A 432 22.34 -26.60 14.32
N LEU A 433 22.03 -25.69 13.39
CA LEU A 433 22.32 -25.81 11.97
C LEU A 433 23.38 -24.81 11.51
N SER A 434 23.79 -24.89 10.23
CA SER A 434 24.66 -23.90 9.59
C SER A 434 23.86 -22.73 9.03
N TRP A 435 24.55 -21.62 8.71
CA TRP A 435 23.98 -20.51 7.96
C TRP A 435 23.38 -20.98 6.64
N GLN A 436 22.17 -20.49 6.36
CA GLN A 436 21.43 -20.73 5.12
C GLN A 436 21.18 -19.39 4.44
N GLN A 437 21.62 -19.25 3.20
CA GLN A 437 21.37 -18.06 2.40
C GLN A 437 20.04 -18.20 1.66
N GLY A 438 19.25 -17.13 1.66
CA GLY A 438 17.99 -17.12 0.95
C GLY A 438 17.29 -15.78 1.04
N SER A 439 15.98 -15.82 0.85
CA SER A 439 15.10 -14.66 0.99
C SER A 439 14.18 -14.87 2.16
N LEU A 440 14.25 -13.98 3.14
CA LEU A 440 13.42 -13.99 4.33
C LEU A 440 12.12 -13.25 4.04
N TYR A 441 11.00 -13.93 4.29
CA TYR A 441 9.65 -13.40 4.10
C TYR A 441 8.90 -13.31 5.43
N LEU A 442 8.24 -12.19 5.67
CA LEU A 442 7.11 -12.11 6.60
C LEU A 442 5.86 -12.58 5.86
N ARG A 443 5.26 -13.68 6.31
CA ARG A 443 4.01 -14.22 5.76
C ARG A 443 2.84 -13.88 6.67
N PRO A 444 2.03 -12.87 6.33
CA PRO A 444 0.79 -12.62 7.03
C PRO A 444 -0.29 -13.65 6.69
N LEU A 445 -1.00 -14.07 7.73
CA LEU A 445 -2.01 -15.11 7.70
C LEU A 445 -3.31 -14.56 8.29
N MET A 446 -4.41 -14.70 7.58
CA MET A 446 -5.74 -14.43 8.11
C MET A 446 -6.40 -15.75 8.46
N ARG A 447 -6.82 -15.90 9.72
CA ARG A 447 -7.62 -17.04 10.17
C ARG A 447 -9.06 -16.59 10.33
N LEU A 448 -9.98 -17.33 9.71
CA LEU A 448 -11.42 -17.18 9.90
C LEU A 448 -11.91 -18.43 10.62
N SER A 449 -12.55 -18.28 11.78
CA SER A 449 -13.07 -19.42 12.55
C SER A 449 -14.54 -19.23 12.91
N THR A 450 -15.35 -20.24 12.67
CA THR A 450 -16.74 -20.38 13.16
C THR A 450 -16.79 -21.50 14.21
N SER A 451 -17.98 -21.82 14.72
CA SER A 451 -18.17 -22.98 15.61
C SER A 451 -17.85 -24.33 14.94
N HIS A 452 -17.83 -24.39 13.61
CA HIS A 452 -17.71 -25.65 12.87
C HIS A 452 -16.47 -25.74 11.98
N HIS A 453 -15.94 -24.61 11.53
CA HIS A 453 -14.87 -24.57 10.54
C HIS A 453 -13.80 -23.53 10.91
N SER A 454 -12.58 -23.77 10.44
CA SER A 454 -11.49 -22.81 10.52
C SER A 454 -10.75 -22.79 9.19
N TRP A 455 -10.64 -21.62 8.59
CA TRP A 455 -9.90 -21.39 7.36
C TRP A 455 -8.66 -20.56 7.65
N LEU A 456 -7.58 -20.86 6.94
CA LEU A 456 -6.33 -20.10 6.99
C LEU A 456 -6.05 -19.57 5.59
N VAL A 457 -5.90 -18.26 5.45
CA VAL A 457 -5.64 -17.58 4.18
C VAL A 457 -4.25 -16.93 4.25
N ASP A 458 -3.37 -17.27 3.31
CA ASP A 458 -2.11 -16.57 3.11
C ASP A 458 -2.39 -15.21 2.44
N LEU A 459 -2.27 -14.13 3.20
CA LEU A 459 -2.50 -12.78 2.70
C LEU A 459 -1.46 -12.39 1.64
N SER A 460 -0.30 -13.04 1.58
CA SER A 460 0.72 -12.76 0.56
C SER A 460 0.32 -13.26 -0.82
N ARG A 461 -0.53 -14.29 -0.90
CA ARG A 461 -0.87 -14.99 -2.14
C ARG A 461 -2.37 -15.04 -2.42
N GLY A 462 -3.21 -14.67 -1.46
CA GLY A 462 -4.67 -14.82 -1.56
C GLY A 462 -5.11 -16.28 -1.61
N ARG A 463 -4.31 -17.21 -1.05
CA ARG A 463 -4.56 -18.65 -1.14
C ARG A 463 -5.01 -19.22 0.20
N LEU A 464 -5.99 -20.10 0.15
CA LEU A 464 -6.34 -20.96 1.28
C LEU A 464 -5.20 -21.95 1.54
N LEU A 465 -4.83 -22.09 2.80
CA LEU A 465 -3.81 -23.02 3.26
C LEU A 465 -4.49 -24.16 4.03
N PRO A 466 -4.18 -25.42 3.72
CA PRO A 466 -4.68 -26.55 4.49
C PRO A 466 -4.04 -26.62 5.89
N THR A 467 -2.81 -26.11 6.02
CA THR A 467 -2.02 -26.11 7.26
C THR A 467 -1.18 -24.84 7.37
N SER A 468 -0.77 -24.50 8.60
CA SER A 468 0.15 -23.38 8.82
C SER A 468 1.48 -23.61 8.09
N PRO A 469 2.06 -22.56 7.47
CA PRO A 469 3.36 -22.66 6.85
C PRO A 469 4.44 -23.00 7.88
N GLN A 470 5.52 -23.64 7.42
CA GLN A 470 6.67 -23.95 8.26
C GLN A 470 7.41 -22.67 8.65
N ALA A 471 7.13 -22.17 9.85
CA ALA A 471 7.79 -21.00 10.42
C ALA A 471 9.23 -21.31 10.83
N LEU A 472 10.10 -20.30 10.73
CA LEU A 472 11.44 -20.33 11.33
C LEU A 472 11.33 -20.32 12.87
N SER A 473 12.30 -20.95 13.53
CA SER A 473 12.39 -20.92 15.00
C SER A 473 12.54 -19.48 15.51
N PRO A 474 11.88 -19.07 16.61
CA PRO A 474 12.07 -17.75 17.22
C PRO A 474 13.53 -17.44 17.58
N GLU A 475 14.33 -18.48 17.88
CA GLU A 475 15.75 -18.38 18.23
C GLU A 475 16.69 -18.33 17.02
N ALA A 476 16.19 -18.51 15.80
CA ALA A 476 17.03 -18.44 14.61
C ALA A 476 17.59 -17.02 14.46
N ALA A 477 18.91 -16.91 14.32
CA ALA A 477 19.55 -15.63 14.03
C ALA A 477 19.43 -15.32 12.53
N VAL A 478 19.29 -14.04 12.22
CA VAL A 478 19.05 -13.51 10.88
C VAL A 478 20.02 -12.36 10.67
N ASP A 479 20.76 -12.43 9.57
CA ASP A 479 21.60 -11.35 9.07
C ASP A 479 21.02 -10.86 7.74
N ILE A 480 20.50 -9.63 7.72
CA ILE A 480 19.89 -9.01 6.53
C ILE A 480 20.93 -8.05 5.95
N ALA A 481 21.33 -8.28 4.70
CA ALA A 481 22.49 -7.60 4.10
C ALA A 481 22.26 -6.11 3.80
N ASP A 482 21.00 -5.71 3.62
CA ASP A 482 20.64 -4.38 3.15
C ASP A 482 20.32 -3.42 4.32
N ALA A 483 20.51 -2.12 4.13
CA ALA A 483 19.94 -1.12 5.03
C ALA A 483 18.38 -1.21 4.99
N PRO A 484 17.66 -0.89 6.08
CA PRO A 484 18.09 -0.24 7.33
C PRO A 484 18.32 -1.22 8.50
N TRP A 485 18.62 -2.49 8.23
CA TRP A 485 18.72 -3.53 9.26
C TRP A 485 20.07 -3.43 9.97
N VAL A 486 20.10 -2.92 11.20
CA VAL A 486 21.33 -2.72 11.97
C VAL A 486 21.53 -3.91 12.90
N ALA A 487 22.57 -4.69 12.60
CA ALA A 487 23.01 -5.91 13.30
C ALA A 487 22.14 -7.16 13.07
N PRO A 488 22.71 -8.36 13.27
CA PRO A 488 21.94 -9.60 13.25
C PRO A 488 20.85 -9.58 14.31
N LEU A 489 19.65 -10.00 13.93
CA LEU A 489 18.45 -10.07 14.77
C LEU A 489 17.98 -11.52 14.87
N THR A 490 17.28 -11.87 15.91
CA THR A 490 16.53 -13.13 16.01
C THR A 490 15.16 -12.99 15.35
N ILE A 491 14.54 -14.12 14.99
CA ILE A 491 13.15 -14.13 14.51
C ILE A 491 12.19 -13.57 15.57
N ALA A 492 12.46 -13.78 16.86
CA ALA A 492 11.68 -13.20 17.95
C ALA A 492 11.78 -11.66 17.99
N GLU A 493 12.98 -11.10 17.80
CA GLU A 493 13.20 -9.65 17.72
C GLU A 493 12.55 -9.06 16.48
N LEU A 494 12.66 -9.71 15.31
CA LEU A 494 11.96 -9.29 14.10
C LEU A 494 10.43 -9.30 14.28
N THR A 495 9.88 -10.32 14.96
CA THR A 495 8.46 -10.37 15.29
C THR A 495 8.08 -9.19 16.19
N THR A 496 8.88 -8.92 17.22
CA THR A 496 8.65 -7.78 18.13
C THR A 496 8.69 -6.45 17.39
N LEU A 497 9.59 -6.27 16.41
CA LEU A 497 9.65 -5.06 15.58
C LEU A 497 8.41 -4.89 14.71
N VAL A 498 7.89 -5.97 14.12
CA VAL A 498 6.63 -5.95 13.37
C VAL A 498 5.46 -5.59 14.29
N ASP A 499 5.39 -6.21 15.47
CA ASP A 499 4.35 -5.98 16.47
C ASP A 499 4.34 -4.52 16.96
N GLN A 500 5.52 -3.96 17.21
CA GLN A 500 5.71 -2.56 17.59
C GLN A 500 5.26 -1.61 16.48
N ALA A 501 5.64 -1.89 15.22
CA ALA A 501 5.23 -1.07 14.08
C ALA A 501 3.70 -1.08 13.92
N LEU A 502 3.06 -2.25 14.02
CA LEU A 502 1.60 -2.35 13.94
C LEU A 502 0.92 -1.68 15.12
N THR A 503 1.42 -1.85 16.34
CA THR A 503 0.83 -1.20 17.53
C THR A 503 0.96 0.33 17.46
N ALA A 504 2.11 0.83 17.00
CA ALA A 504 2.37 2.26 16.92
C ALA A 504 1.58 2.92 15.79
N TYR A 505 1.44 2.24 14.66
CA TYR A 505 0.93 2.86 13.44
C TYR A 505 -0.48 2.38 13.09
N THR A 506 -0.79 1.09 13.20
CA THR A 506 -2.09 0.52 12.84
C THR A 506 -2.70 -0.30 14.00
N PRO A 507 -2.93 0.30 15.19
CA PRO A 507 -3.37 -0.42 16.39
C PRO A 507 -4.64 -1.27 16.20
N ALA A 508 -5.57 -0.84 15.34
CA ALA A 508 -6.74 -1.65 15.03
C ALA A 508 -6.40 -2.96 14.29
N LEU A 509 -5.39 -2.97 13.40
CA LEU A 509 -4.88 -4.24 12.85
C LEU A 509 -4.20 -5.08 13.93
N ALA A 510 -3.46 -4.45 14.85
CA ALA A 510 -2.84 -5.17 15.96
C ALA A 510 -3.91 -5.86 16.85
N ALA A 511 -5.08 -5.24 17.01
CA ALA A 511 -6.22 -5.82 17.72
C ALA A 511 -6.78 -7.08 17.04
N LEU A 512 -6.70 -7.19 15.70
CA LEU A 512 -7.11 -8.42 14.99
C LEU A 512 -6.33 -9.65 15.45
N ARG A 513 -5.13 -9.50 16.02
CA ARG A 513 -4.37 -10.64 16.57
C ARG A 513 -5.07 -11.31 17.76
N GLN A 514 -5.92 -10.58 18.46
CA GLN A 514 -6.66 -11.10 19.62
C GLN A 514 -7.96 -11.81 19.21
N GLY A 515 -8.31 -11.75 17.92
CA GLY A 515 -9.58 -12.23 17.40
C GLY A 515 -10.66 -11.15 17.49
N THR A 516 -11.20 -10.76 16.33
CA THR A 516 -12.29 -9.79 16.23
C THR A 516 -13.56 -10.51 15.80
N PRO A 517 -14.70 -10.30 16.49
CA PRO A 517 -15.94 -10.98 16.14
C PRO A 517 -16.44 -10.50 14.78
N ILE A 518 -16.94 -11.45 14.01
CA ILE A 518 -17.46 -11.25 12.66
C ILE A 518 -18.74 -12.04 12.48
N HIS A 519 -19.52 -11.66 11.48
CA HIS A 519 -20.56 -12.47 10.87
C HIS A 519 -20.11 -12.89 9.48
N LEU A 520 -20.09 -14.19 9.23
CA LEU A 520 -19.79 -14.79 7.93
C LEU A 520 -21.12 -15.15 7.24
N HIS A 521 -21.38 -14.55 6.09
CA HIS A 521 -22.56 -14.80 5.26
C HIS A 521 -22.14 -15.69 4.11
N ARG A 522 -22.54 -16.96 4.17
CA ARG A 522 -22.20 -17.92 3.13
C ARG A 522 -23.14 -17.78 1.94
N LEU A 523 -22.62 -18.01 0.74
CA LEU A 523 -23.42 -17.98 -0.49
C LEU A 523 -24.43 -19.14 -0.58
N ASP A 524 -24.20 -20.23 0.16
CA ASP A 524 -25.17 -21.32 0.28
C ASP A 524 -26.35 -20.88 1.15
N ALA A 525 -27.50 -20.66 0.52
CA ALA A 525 -28.72 -20.14 1.16
C ALA A 525 -29.19 -20.95 2.40
N GLU A 526 -28.68 -22.16 2.60
CA GLU A 526 -29.02 -23.03 3.73
C GLU A 526 -28.21 -22.73 5.00
N ALA A 527 -27.00 -22.18 4.92
CA ALA A 527 -26.12 -22.01 6.09
C ALA A 527 -26.32 -20.68 6.83
N GLY A 528 -26.90 -19.67 6.16
CA GLY A 528 -27.21 -18.36 6.72
C GLY A 528 -25.99 -17.56 7.22
N CYS A 529 -26.27 -16.53 8.01
CA CYS A 529 -25.26 -15.72 8.68
C CYS A 529 -24.75 -16.44 9.94
N GLN A 530 -23.46 -16.75 9.98
CA GLN A 530 -22.82 -17.48 11.08
C GLN A 530 -21.89 -16.57 11.88
N PRO A 531 -21.96 -16.57 13.23
CA PRO A 531 -20.98 -15.87 14.05
C PRO A 531 -19.61 -16.55 13.93
N GLY A 532 -18.57 -15.75 13.88
CA GLY A 532 -17.19 -16.20 13.80
C GLY A 532 -16.21 -15.21 14.41
N GLN A 533 -14.92 -15.51 14.23
CA GLN A 533 -13.81 -14.66 14.61
C GLN A 533 -12.82 -14.57 13.44
N LEU A 534 -12.32 -13.36 13.21
CA LEU A 534 -11.19 -13.10 12.33
C LEU A 534 -9.95 -12.86 13.20
N THR A 535 -8.89 -13.62 12.96
CA THR A 535 -7.59 -13.42 13.60
C THR A 535 -6.52 -13.15 12.56
N LEU A 536 -5.68 -12.15 12.80
CA LEU A 536 -4.49 -11.89 11.99
C LEU A 536 -3.25 -12.43 12.70
N ASP A 537 -2.44 -13.20 11.98
CA ASP A 537 -1.18 -13.78 12.49
C ASP A 537 -0.09 -13.62 11.42
N TRP A 538 1.16 -13.86 11.80
CA TRP A 538 2.28 -13.86 10.85
C TRP A 538 3.43 -14.71 11.32
N CYS A 539 4.16 -15.24 10.34
CA CYS A 539 5.38 -15.98 10.60
C CYS A 539 6.47 -15.62 9.61
N PHE A 540 7.71 -15.91 9.97
CA PHE A 540 8.85 -15.78 9.07
C PHE A 540 9.16 -17.10 8.37
N THR A 541 9.42 -17.04 7.07
CA THR A 541 9.84 -18.19 6.26
C THR A 541 11.08 -17.85 5.45
N LEU A 542 11.97 -18.82 5.24
CA LEU A 542 13.13 -18.67 4.36
C LEU A 542 12.87 -19.41 3.04
N GLN A 543 13.08 -18.74 1.91
CA GLN A 543 13.19 -19.38 0.60
C GLN A 543 14.66 -19.43 0.20
N THR A 544 15.27 -20.61 0.24
CA THR A 544 16.68 -20.82 -0.15
C THR A 544 16.83 -20.75 -1.67
N ASN A 545 17.88 -20.09 -2.13
CA ASN A 545 18.28 -20.14 -3.54
C ASN A 545 19.10 -21.42 -3.72
N PHE A 546 18.55 -22.42 -4.42
CA PHE A 546 19.26 -23.65 -4.75
C PHE A 546 20.10 -23.50 -6.01
#